data_AF-A0A8B6DCN1-F1
#
_entry.id   AF-A0A8B6DCN1-F1
#
_cell.length_a   1.000
_cell.length_b   1.000
_cell.length_c   1.000
_cell.angle_alpha   90.00
_cell.angle_beta   90.00
_cell.angle_gamma   90.00
#
_symmetry.space_group_name_H-M   'P 1'
#
loop_
_entity.id
_entity.type
_entity.pdbx_description
1 polymer ?
#
loop_
_entity_poly.entity_id
_entity_poly.type
_entity_poly.pdbx_seq_one_letter_code
_entity_poly.pdbx_strand_id
1 'polypeptide(L)'
;MIFVDTDCPLQTHRNPESYWHVDNFGRRYLRRCPHGQAFFAHKCSCDHTPPACDLKASDKSPRHYEQYSNGYWIEMMCADGTAFNSNTCLCSTFI
;
A
#
# COMPACT_ATOMS: atom_id res chain seq x y z
N MET A 1 2.05 -23.06 5.40
CA MET A 1 2.15 -22.16 6.56
C MET A 1 1.10 -21.07 6.37
N ILE A 2 0.02 -21.12 7.15
CA ILE A 2 -1.04 -20.11 7.12
C ILE A 2 -0.75 -19.19 8.30
N PHE A 3 -0.39 -17.94 8.03
CA PHE A 3 -0.20 -16.94 9.08
C PHE A 3 -1.58 -16.60 9.64
N VAL A 4 -1.82 -17.03 10.87
CA VAL A 4 -3.01 -16.74 11.67
C VAL A 4 -2.85 -15.32 12.20
N ASP A 5 -3.19 -14.31 11.39
CA ASP A 5 -3.41 -12.93 11.86
C ASP A 5 -4.88 -12.81 12.26
N THR A 6 -5.27 -13.49 13.35
CA THR A 6 -6.68 -13.73 13.69
C THR A 6 -7.08 -13.17 15.06
N ASP A 7 -6.67 -11.94 15.36
CA ASP A 7 -7.47 -11.06 16.22
C ASP A 7 -7.00 -9.62 16.08
N CYS A 8 -7.28 -9.01 14.92
CA CYS A 8 -7.17 -7.56 14.82
C CYS A 8 -8.48 -6.95 15.37
N PRO A 9 -8.49 -6.34 16.57
CA PRO A 9 -9.70 -5.67 17.10
C PRO A 9 -10.07 -4.42 16.29
N LEU A 10 -9.28 -4.07 15.26
CA LEU A 10 -9.44 -2.90 14.44
C LEU A 10 -10.05 -3.30 13.08
N GLN A 11 -11.17 -2.69 12.70
CA GLN A 11 -11.83 -2.92 11.42
C GLN A 11 -11.77 -1.69 10.52
N THR A 12 -11.77 -1.91 9.21
CA THR A 12 -11.78 -0.83 8.21
C THR A 12 -13.07 -0.01 8.30
N HIS A 13 -12.94 1.31 8.26
CA HIS A 13 -14.07 2.23 8.08
C HIS A 13 -14.18 2.60 6.59
N ARG A 14 -15.33 3.18 6.19
CA ARG A 14 -15.52 3.72 4.83
C ARG A 14 -14.53 4.83 4.49
N ASN A 15 -14.08 5.57 5.51
CA ASN A 15 -13.04 6.57 5.39
C ASN A 15 -11.69 5.92 5.69
N PRO A 16 -10.69 5.99 4.79
CA PRO A 16 -9.40 5.34 4.99
C PRO A 16 -8.66 5.91 6.21
N GLU A 17 -8.90 7.16 6.57
CA GLU A 17 -8.30 7.80 7.75
C GLU A 17 -8.99 7.43 9.07
N SER A 18 -9.97 6.53 9.05
CA SER A 18 -10.71 6.11 10.24
C SER A 18 -10.77 4.58 10.34
N TYR A 19 -10.93 4.07 11.56
CA TYR A 19 -11.07 2.66 11.84
C TYR A 19 -12.02 2.42 13.02
N TRP A 20 -12.61 1.24 13.07
CA TRP A 20 -13.43 0.80 14.21
C TRP A 20 -12.56 -0.01 15.17
N HIS A 21 -12.43 0.43 16.41
CA HIS A 21 -11.83 -0.36 17.48
C HIS A 21 -12.93 -1.13 18.22
N VAL A 22 -12.81 -2.45 18.28
CA VAL A 22 -13.73 -3.32 19.00
C VAL A 22 -13.08 -3.74 20.31
N ASP A 23 -13.68 -3.37 21.44
CA ASP A 23 -13.22 -3.82 22.76
C ASP A 23 -13.61 -5.27 23.04
N ASN A 24 -13.01 -5.90 24.06
CA ASN A 24 -13.33 -7.26 24.52
C ASN A 24 -14.80 -7.49 24.91
N PHE A 25 -15.58 -6.42 25.06
CA PHE A 25 -17.02 -6.45 25.32
C PHE A 25 -17.88 -6.33 24.04
N GLY A 26 -17.26 -6.35 22.85
CA GLY A 26 -17.93 -6.22 21.55
C GLY A 26 -18.37 -4.79 21.18
N ARG A 27 -18.00 -3.78 21.98
CA ARG A 27 -18.32 -2.37 21.72
C ARG A 27 -17.38 -1.81 20.66
N ARG A 28 -17.94 -1.09 19.68
CA ARG A 28 -17.18 -0.49 18.58
C ARG A 28 -17.00 1.01 18.79
N TYR A 29 -15.76 1.48 18.72
CA TYR A 29 -15.37 2.88 18.88
C TYR A 29 -14.76 3.37 17.57
N LEU A 30 -15.32 4.43 17.00
CA LEU A 30 -14.73 5.07 15.82
C LEU A 30 -13.49 5.85 16.26
N ARG A 31 -12.33 5.49 15.70
CA ARG A 31 -11.07 6.20 15.89
C ARG A 31 -10.55 6.69 14.55
N ARG A 32 -9.78 7.77 14.60
CA ARG A 32 -9.10 8.34 13.44
C ARG A 32 -7.61 8.02 13.51
N CYS A 33 -7.01 7.76 12.35
CA CYS A 33 -5.58 7.65 12.22
C CYS A 33 -4.92 9.03 12.36
N PRO A 34 -3.72 9.10 12.96
CA PRO A 34 -2.98 10.35 13.07
C PRO A 34 -2.50 10.82 11.69
N HIS A 35 -2.55 12.14 11.45
CA HIS A 35 -1.93 12.87 10.32
C HIS A 35 -1.92 12.15 8.96
N GLY A 36 -3.08 12.08 8.28
CA GLY A 36 -3.17 11.64 6.88
C GLY A 36 -2.75 10.18 6.64
N GLN A 37 -2.68 9.38 7.69
CA GLN A 37 -2.45 7.95 7.60
C GLN A 37 -3.75 7.21 7.28
N ALA A 38 -3.63 6.11 6.55
CA ALA A 38 -4.73 5.21 6.27
C ALA A 38 -4.65 3.99 7.19
N PHE A 39 -5.81 3.46 7.59
CA PHE A 39 -5.89 2.23 8.36
C PHE A 39 -5.73 1.01 7.45
N PHE A 40 -4.74 0.17 7.76
CA PHE A 40 -4.46 -1.06 7.06
C PHE A 40 -4.85 -2.26 7.90
N ALA A 41 -5.99 -2.90 7.57
CA ALA A 41 -6.46 -4.09 8.29
C ALA A 41 -5.46 -5.24 8.27
N HIS A 42 -4.68 -5.39 7.19
CA HIS A 42 -3.63 -6.41 7.10
C HIS A 42 -2.41 -6.13 7.99
N LYS A 43 -2.21 -4.89 8.45
CA LYS A 43 -1.16 -4.53 9.42
C LYS A 43 -1.72 -4.28 10.82
N CYS A 44 -3.04 -4.32 10.98
CA CYS A 44 -3.74 -3.91 12.18
C CYS A 44 -3.26 -2.54 12.73
N SER A 45 -2.90 -1.60 11.85
CA SER A 45 -2.32 -0.31 12.24
C SER A 45 -2.67 0.79 11.24
N CYS A 46 -2.65 2.03 11.74
CA CYS A 46 -2.51 3.19 10.88
C CYS A 46 -1.08 3.22 10.36
N ASP A 47 -0.94 3.35 9.06
CA ASP A 47 0.35 3.56 8.43
C ASP A 47 0.18 4.69 7.42
N HIS A 48 1.28 5.35 7.06
CA HIS A 48 1.20 6.24 5.91
C HIS A 48 0.75 5.40 4.74
N THR A 49 -0.27 5.88 4.03
CA THR A 49 -0.59 5.34 2.73
C THR A 49 0.74 5.38 1.97
N PRO A 50 1.32 4.23 1.58
CA PRO A 50 2.46 4.30 0.68
C PRO A 50 1.99 5.18 -0.47
N PRO A 51 2.80 6.18 -0.90
CA PRO A 51 2.39 7.05 -1.99
C PRO A 51 1.82 6.13 -3.06
N ALA A 52 0.56 6.38 -3.44
CA ALA A 52 -0.09 5.60 -4.49
C ALA A 52 0.94 5.49 -5.59
N CYS A 53 1.29 4.27 -5.97
CA CYS A 53 2.47 4.07 -6.79
C CYS A 53 2.28 4.88 -8.08
N ASP A 54 2.93 6.05 -8.17
CA ASP A 54 2.80 6.98 -9.29
C ASP A 54 3.50 6.41 -10.55
N LEU A 55 4.06 5.22 -10.38
CA LEU A 55 4.71 4.40 -11.37
C LEU A 55 3.82 3.18 -11.65
N LYS A 56 3.70 2.80 -12.92
CA LYS A 56 3.05 1.53 -13.29
C LYS A 56 4.03 0.68 -14.10
N ALA A 57 3.81 -0.63 -14.14
CA ALA A 57 4.62 -1.52 -14.96
C ALA A 57 4.40 -1.17 -16.45
N SER A 58 5.47 -1.12 -17.23
CA SER A 58 5.35 -0.98 -18.70
C SER A 58 5.01 -2.33 -19.32
N ASP A 59 4.16 -2.31 -20.35
CA ASP A 59 3.79 -3.51 -21.12
C ASP A 59 4.95 -4.08 -21.96
N LYS A 60 6.04 -3.33 -22.16
CA LYS A 60 7.16 -3.78 -22.99
C LYS A 60 8.07 -4.79 -22.30
N SER A 61 8.32 -4.60 -21.01
CA SER A 61 9.28 -5.40 -20.27
C SER A 61 9.15 -5.15 -18.77
N PRO A 62 9.36 -6.18 -17.92
CA PRO A 62 9.44 -6.00 -16.47
C PRO A 62 10.60 -5.08 -16.04
N ARG A 63 11.53 -4.77 -16.94
CA ARG A 63 12.62 -3.81 -16.71
C ARG A 63 12.22 -2.36 -16.99
N HIS A 64 10.98 -2.10 -17.37
CA HIS A 64 10.48 -0.76 -17.66
C HIS A 64 9.28 -0.44 -16.79
N TYR A 65 9.15 0.83 -16.44
CA TYR A 65 8.01 1.37 -15.71
C TYR A 65 7.61 2.69 -16.35
N GLU A 66 6.37 3.08 -16.18
CA GLU A 66 5.86 4.36 -16.67
C GLU A 66 5.61 5.28 -15.48
N GLN A 67 6.17 6.49 -15.50
CA GLN A 67 5.85 7.55 -14.55
C GLN A 67 4.85 8.53 -15.18
N TYR A 68 3.93 9.07 -14.41
CA TYR A 68 3.12 10.18 -14.90
C TYR A 68 3.87 11.51 -14.74
N SER A 69 4.11 12.22 -15.84
CA SER A 69 4.78 13.52 -15.83
C SER A 69 4.24 14.41 -16.93
N ASN A 70 4.02 15.69 -16.61
CA ASN A 70 3.52 16.71 -17.54
C ASN A 70 2.23 16.31 -18.30
N GLY A 71 1.35 15.53 -17.65
CA GLY A 71 0.05 15.12 -18.21
C GLY A 71 0.09 13.89 -19.12
N TYR A 72 1.21 13.17 -19.20
CA TYR A 72 1.32 11.91 -19.94
C TYR A 72 2.19 10.89 -19.20
N TRP A 73 2.06 9.62 -19.59
CA TRP A 73 2.90 8.54 -19.09
C TRP A 73 4.23 8.53 -19.85
N ILE A 74 5.33 8.61 -19.11
CA ILE A 74 6.70 8.55 -19.62
C ILE A 74 7.28 7.20 -19.23
N GLU A 75 7.68 6.43 -20.24
CA GLU A 75 8.39 5.17 -20.04
C GLU A 75 9.84 5.42 -19.60
N MET A 76 10.22 4.78 -18.50
CA MET A 76 11.56 4.77 -17.93
C MET A 76 12.05 3.33 -17.78
N MET A 77 13.37 3.16 -17.86
CA MET A 77 14.02 1.86 -17.71
C MET A 77 14.62 1.75 -16.30
N CYS A 78 14.44 0.59 -15.67
CA CYS A 78 15.12 0.19 -14.45
C CYS A 78 16.60 -0.11 -14.74
N ALA A 79 17.47 0.09 -13.73
CA ALA A 79 18.89 -0.21 -13.83
C ALA A 79 19.17 -1.66 -14.25
N ASP A 80 20.35 -1.93 -14.81
CA ASP A 80 20.75 -3.27 -15.22
C ASP A 80 20.66 -4.30 -14.09
N GLY A 81 20.00 -5.42 -14.37
CA GLY A 81 19.71 -6.48 -13.39
C GLY A 81 18.52 -6.21 -12.46
N THR A 82 17.82 -5.08 -12.60
CA THR A 82 16.64 -4.76 -11.78
C THR A 82 15.36 -4.76 -12.62
N ALA A 83 14.23 -4.98 -11.94
CA ALA A 83 12.90 -4.96 -12.52
C ALA A 83 11.94 -4.14 -11.65
N PHE A 84 10.94 -3.56 -12.29
CA PHE A 84 9.94 -2.76 -11.60
C PHE A 84 9.03 -3.67 -10.77
N ASN A 85 8.95 -3.38 -9.47
CA ASN A 85 8.06 -4.06 -8.55
C ASN A 85 6.92 -3.12 -8.16
N SER A 86 5.72 -3.41 -8.64
CA SER A 86 4.51 -2.60 -8.38
C SER A 86 4.08 -2.62 -6.90
N ASN A 87 4.50 -3.63 -6.12
CA ASN A 87 4.17 -3.72 -4.70
C ASN A 87 5.06 -2.79 -3.86
N THR A 88 6.31 -2.61 -4.25
CA THR A 88 7.27 -1.71 -3.58
C THR A 88 7.41 -0.37 -4.29
N CYS A 89 6.81 -0.21 -5.47
CA CYS A 89 6.90 0.97 -6.34
C CYS A 89 8.35 1.37 -6.69
N LEU A 90 9.24 0.38 -6.82
CA LEU A 90 10.67 0.59 -6.99
C LEU A 90 11.24 -0.45 -7.96
N CYS A 91 12.34 -0.10 -8.62
CA CYS A 91 13.17 -1.07 -9.32
C CYS A 91 14.00 -1.86 -8.31
N SER A 92 13.79 -3.17 -8.22
CA SER A 92 14.55 -4.05 -7.33
C SER A 92 15.13 -5.24 -8.09
N THR A 93 16.24 -5.78 -7.60
CA THR A 93 16.80 -7.05 -8.11
C THR A 93 15.84 -8.17 -7.75
N PHE A 94 15.42 -8.96 -8.74
CA PHE A 94 14.83 -10.26 -8.47
C PHE A 94 15.90 -11.11 -7.77
N ILE A 95 15.76 -11.32 -6.46
CA ILE A 95 16.48 -12.36 -5.72
C ILE A 95 15.67 -13.64 -5.79
#